data_AF-A0A4Q2RJD3-F1
#
_entry.id   AF-A0A4Q2RJD3-F1
#
_cell.length_a   1.000
_cell.length_b   1.000
_cell.length_c   1.000
_cell.angle_alpha   90.00
_cell.angle_beta   90.00
_cell.angle_gamma   90.00
#
_symmetry.space_group_name_H-M   'P 1'
#
loop_
_entity.id
_entity.type
_entity.pdbx_description
1 polymer ?
#
loop_
_entity_poly.entity_id
_entity_poly.type
_entity_poly.pdbx_seq_one_letter_code
_entity_poly.pdbx_strand_id
1 'polypeptide(L)'
;MKRTVTVALIAVSQLVLVGVAVAPQLSARVLGDTYLVRVAPVDPIDPFRGAYVALDYPDLRHDDRQSSGEGGDLYVSLVEEDGVWTAGEWSRQRPADGPYLACDDRSWQVRCGIESWFLPQDEAREAERLLQDGAVAEIKVDSRGNAAVVGVRAG
;
A
#
# COMPACT_ATOMS: atom_id res chain seq x y z
N MET A 1 -17.25 27.21 30.71
CA MET A 1 -18.17 26.29 30.00
C MET A 1 -18.12 26.45 28.49
N LYS A 2 -18.36 27.63 27.89
CA LYS A 2 -18.25 27.80 26.42
C LYS A 2 -16.85 27.46 25.86
N ARG A 3 -15.78 27.96 26.48
CA ARG A 3 -14.40 27.68 26.06
C ARG A 3 -14.02 26.20 26.12
N THR A 4 -14.39 25.50 27.19
CA THR A 4 -14.08 24.07 27.35
C THR A 4 -14.82 23.22 26.32
N VAL A 5 -16.08 23.55 26.02
CA VAL A 5 -16.85 22.90 24.95
C VAL A 5 -16.22 23.16 23.58
N THR A 6 -15.82 24.40 23.29
CA THR A 6 -15.14 24.73 22.02
C THR A 6 -13.83 23.96 21.88
N VAL A 7 -12.99 23.92 22.91
CA VAL A 7 -11.71 23.18 22.89
C VAL A 7 -11.96 21.68 22.70
N ALA A 8 -12.92 21.09 23.41
CA ALA A 8 -13.27 19.69 23.25
C ALA A 8 -13.74 19.38 21.81
N LEU A 9 -14.56 20.24 21.22
CA LEU A 9 -15.04 20.07 19.85
C LEU A 9 -13.90 20.13 18.83
N ILE A 10 -12.97 21.06 19.01
CA ILE A 10 -11.76 21.14 18.16
C ILE A 10 -10.92 19.87 18.31
N ALA A 11 -10.63 19.43 19.54
CA ALA A 11 -9.84 18.24 19.78
C ALA A 11 -10.48 16.97 19.16
N VAL A 12 -11.80 16.81 19.30
CA VAL A 12 -12.54 15.71 18.66
C VAL A 12 -12.46 15.79 17.15
N SER A 13 -12.63 16.98 16.55
CA SER A 13 -12.51 17.14 15.09
C SER A 13 -11.12 16.76 14.58
N GLN A 14 -10.06 17.12 15.30
CA GLN A 14 -8.69 16.75 14.95
C GLN A 14 -8.47 15.24 15.04
N LEU A 15 -8.98 14.58 16.09
CA LEU A 15 -8.94 13.13 16.22
C LEU A 15 -9.69 12.43 15.09
N VAL A 16 -10.85 12.95 14.68
CA VAL A 16 -11.61 12.41 13.54
C VAL A 16 -10.79 12.52 12.25
N LEU A 17 -10.16 13.66 11.98
CA LEU A 17 -9.32 13.84 10.79
C LEU A 17 -8.14 12.86 10.76
N VAL A 18 -7.46 12.66 11.88
CA VAL A 18 -6.39 11.66 11.99
C VAL A 18 -6.94 10.26 11.74
N GLY A 19 -8.08 9.92 12.36
CA GLY A 19 -8.75 8.63 12.16
C GLY A 19 -9.10 8.37 10.71
N VAL A 20 -9.64 9.36 9.99
CA VAL A 20 -9.93 9.26 8.56
C VAL A 20 -8.66 9.04 7.73
N ALA A 21 -7.56 9.73 8.05
CA ALA A 21 -6.30 9.60 7.32
C ALA A 21 -5.69 8.18 7.42
N VAL A 22 -5.81 7.52 8.58
CA VAL A 22 -5.26 6.18 8.79
C VAL A 22 -6.26 5.05 8.53
N ALA A 23 -7.55 5.38 8.32
CA ALA A 23 -8.61 4.38 8.16
C ALA A 23 -8.34 3.35 7.06
N PRO A 24 -7.85 3.70 5.85
CA PRO A 24 -7.53 2.73 4.80
C PRO A 24 -6.47 1.70 5.23
N GLN A 25 -5.39 2.19 5.84
CA GLN A 25 -4.28 1.36 6.31
C GLN A 25 -4.70 0.47 7.48
N LEU A 26 -5.59 0.94 8.35
CA LEU A 26 -6.14 0.12 9.45
C LEU A 26 -7.16 -0.90 8.95
N SER A 27 -8.03 -0.53 8.02
CA SER A 27 -9.04 -1.46 7.49
C SER A 27 -8.39 -2.62 6.75
N ALA A 28 -7.35 -2.35 5.94
CA ALA A 28 -6.52 -3.39 5.33
C ALA A 28 -5.93 -4.35 6.37
N ARG A 29 -5.33 -3.84 7.45
CA ARG A 29 -4.69 -4.68 8.48
C ARG A 29 -5.67 -5.52 9.29
N VAL A 30 -6.84 -4.98 9.63
CA VAL A 30 -7.81 -5.64 10.51
C VAL A 30 -8.76 -6.54 9.75
N LEU A 31 -9.26 -6.08 8.60
CA LEU A 31 -10.34 -6.73 7.84
C LEU A 31 -9.85 -7.37 6.54
N GLY A 32 -8.61 -7.11 6.13
CA GLY A 32 -8.09 -7.61 4.86
C GLY A 32 -7.70 -9.08 4.91
N ASP A 33 -7.86 -9.71 3.75
CA ASP A 33 -7.33 -11.04 3.47
C ASP A 33 -5.86 -10.94 3.06
N THR A 34 -5.12 -12.04 3.21
CA THR A 34 -3.66 -12.06 3.04
C THR A 34 -3.28 -12.53 1.64
N TYR A 35 -2.41 -11.76 0.99
CA TYR A 35 -1.92 -12.03 -0.36
C TYR A 35 -0.40 -11.95 -0.38
N LEU A 36 0.22 -12.82 -1.17
CA LEU A 36 1.67 -12.91 -1.32
C LEU A 36 2.05 -12.32 -2.68
N VAL A 37 2.86 -11.28 -2.70
CA VAL A 37 3.26 -10.59 -3.93
C VAL A 37 4.78 -10.54 -4.04
N ARG A 38 5.31 -10.73 -5.24
CA ARG A 38 6.76 -10.64 -5.46
C ARG A 38 7.24 -9.21 -5.29
N VAL A 39 8.37 -9.05 -4.62
CA VAL A 39 9.01 -7.75 -4.43
C VAL A 39 10.42 -7.74 -4.95
N ALA A 40 10.80 -6.61 -5.55
CA ALA A 40 12.15 -6.29 -5.95
C ALA A 40 12.73 -5.21 -5.03
N PRO A 41 14.04 -5.25 -4.76
CA PRO A 41 14.71 -4.22 -3.97
C PRO A 41 14.71 -2.89 -4.72
N VAL A 42 14.38 -1.81 -4.01
CA VAL A 42 14.65 -0.44 -4.44
C VAL A 42 15.80 0.10 -3.60
N ASP A 43 16.81 0.69 -4.25
CA ASP A 43 18.03 1.24 -3.61
C ASP A 43 17.72 2.04 -2.31
N PRO A 44 18.10 1.55 -1.11
CA PRO A 44 17.64 2.15 0.13
C PRO A 44 18.72 2.98 0.88
N ILE A 45 18.36 4.23 1.21
CA ILE A 45 18.26 4.82 2.56
C ILE A 45 18.13 6.34 2.41
N ASP A 46 17.10 6.92 3.01
CA ASP A 46 17.05 8.36 3.27
C ASP A 46 17.30 8.60 4.78
N PRO A 47 18.47 9.13 5.19
CA PRO A 47 18.81 9.32 6.60
C PRO A 47 17.92 10.34 7.32
N PHE A 48 17.05 11.06 6.60
CA PHE A 48 16.18 12.11 7.13
C PHE A 48 14.71 11.68 7.22
N ARG A 49 14.29 10.60 6.55
CA ARG A 49 12.89 10.11 6.55
C ARG A 49 12.63 8.97 7.54
N GLY A 50 13.64 8.53 8.27
CA GLY A 50 13.55 7.42 9.23
C GLY A 50 13.76 6.05 8.57
N ALA A 51 13.49 4.98 9.31
CA ALA A 51 13.62 3.61 8.82
C ALA A 51 12.35 3.19 8.06
N TYR A 52 12.44 3.13 6.74
CA TYR A 52 11.44 2.54 5.88
C TYR A 52 12.14 1.78 4.76
N VAL A 53 11.46 0.78 4.24
CA VAL A 53 11.90 0.01 3.08
C VAL A 53 11.01 0.38 1.90
N ALA A 54 11.63 0.79 0.80
CA ALA A 54 10.94 1.01 -0.45
C ALA A 54 10.79 -0.34 -1.17
N LEU A 55 9.56 -0.64 -1.60
CA LEU A 55 9.21 -1.90 -2.23
C LEU A 55 8.77 -1.65 -3.67
N ASP A 56 9.43 -2.30 -4.62
CA ASP A 56 8.98 -2.36 -6.01
C ASP A 56 8.29 -3.69 -6.27
N TYR A 57 7.24 -3.67 -7.08
CA TYR A 57 6.39 -4.82 -7.36
C TYR A 57 6.40 -5.07 -8.87
N PRO A 58 7.38 -5.85 -9.39
CA PRO A 58 7.55 -6.02 -10.84
C PRO A 58 6.31 -6.61 -11.50
N ASP A 59 5.61 -7.49 -10.79
CA ASP A 59 4.41 -8.18 -11.27
C ASP A 59 3.12 -7.35 -11.09
N LEU A 60 3.21 -6.15 -10.49
CA LEU A 60 2.09 -5.21 -10.29
C LEU A 60 2.25 -3.90 -11.07
N ARG A 61 3.12 -3.86 -12.09
CA ARG A 61 3.39 -2.64 -12.86
C ARG A 61 2.27 -2.35 -13.86
N HIS A 62 1.89 -1.09 -13.95
CA HIS A 62 1.06 -0.59 -15.04
C HIS A 62 1.95 -0.01 -16.14
N ASP A 63 1.75 -0.41 -17.39
CA ASP A 63 2.45 0.20 -18.52
C ASP A 63 1.86 1.59 -18.78
N ASP A 64 2.55 2.63 -18.27
CA ASP A 64 2.16 4.06 -18.30
C ASP A 64 1.86 4.63 -19.70
N ARG A 65 2.14 3.88 -20.77
CA ARG A 65 1.92 4.32 -22.16
C ARG A 65 0.44 4.52 -22.54
N GLN A 66 -0.49 4.11 -21.69
CA GLN A 66 -1.94 4.21 -21.96
C GLN A 66 -2.70 5.17 -21.05
N SER A 67 -2.04 5.89 -20.11
CA SER A 67 -2.72 6.88 -19.27
C SER A 67 -3.15 8.08 -20.11
N SER A 68 -4.37 8.00 -20.61
CA SER A 68 -5.01 9.02 -21.43
C SER A 68 -5.50 10.14 -20.50
N GLY A 69 -4.61 11.10 -20.21
CA GLY A 69 -4.94 12.50 -19.94
C GLY A 69 -5.57 12.90 -18.60
N GLU A 70 -6.25 12.02 -17.86
CA GLU A 70 -6.88 12.38 -16.58
C GLU A 70 -6.52 11.37 -15.49
N GLY A 71 -5.50 11.71 -14.68
CA GLY A 71 -5.11 10.93 -13.51
C GLY A 71 -6.22 10.89 -12.45
N GLY A 72 -6.29 9.81 -11.69
CA GLY A 72 -7.37 9.57 -10.73
C GLY A 72 -7.31 8.18 -10.10
N ASP A 73 -8.47 7.73 -9.65
CA ASP A 73 -8.62 6.41 -9.05
C ASP A 73 -8.40 5.33 -10.13
N LEU A 74 -7.63 4.32 -9.78
CA LEU A 74 -7.24 3.22 -10.65
C LEU A 74 -7.33 1.93 -9.84
N TYR A 75 -7.90 0.89 -10.43
CA TYR A 75 -8.08 -0.40 -9.78
C TYR A 75 -7.35 -1.47 -10.58
N VAL A 76 -6.68 -2.38 -9.89
CA VAL A 76 -6.04 -3.55 -10.50
C VAL A 76 -6.56 -4.81 -9.83
N SER A 77 -7.14 -5.74 -10.61
CA SER A 77 -7.51 -7.04 -10.08
C SER A 77 -6.25 -7.86 -9.78
N LEU A 78 -6.31 -8.70 -8.76
CA LEU A 78 -5.22 -9.60 -8.40
C LEU A 78 -5.54 -11.00 -8.93
N VAL A 79 -4.58 -11.62 -9.59
CA VAL A 79 -4.66 -12.99 -10.10
C VAL A 79 -3.54 -13.81 -9.48
N GLU A 80 -3.84 -15.04 -9.07
CA GLU A 80 -2.85 -15.94 -8.50
C GLU A 80 -2.13 -16.70 -9.62
N GLU A 81 -0.80 -16.61 -9.64
CA GLU A 81 0.10 -17.28 -10.56
C GLU A 81 1.29 -17.85 -9.77
N ASP A 82 1.54 -19.16 -9.89
CA ASP A 82 2.66 -19.85 -9.23
C ASP A 82 2.76 -19.60 -7.70
N GLY A 83 1.62 -19.44 -7.02
CA GLY A 83 1.54 -19.24 -5.56
C GLY A 83 1.86 -17.83 -5.08
N VAL A 84 1.98 -16.87 -6.01
CA VAL A 84 2.03 -15.43 -5.75
C VAL A 84 0.93 -14.72 -6.53
N TRP A 85 0.60 -13.50 -6.13
CA TRP A 85 -0.43 -12.68 -6.75
C TRP A 85 0.20 -11.62 -7.64
N THR A 86 -0.31 -11.51 -8.85
CA THR A 86 0.15 -10.61 -9.92
C THR A 86 -0.99 -9.71 -10.40
N ALA A 87 -0.66 -8.68 -11.18
CA ALA A 87 -1.66 -7.76 -11.73
C ALA A 87 -2.44 -8.42 -12.86
N GLY A 88 -3.76 -8.44 -12.72
CA GLY A 88 -4.70 -8.76 -13.78
C GLY A 88 -5.10 -7.53 -14.59
N GLU A 89 -6.40 -7.26 -14.61
CA GLU A 89 -6.99 -6.16 -15.37
C GLU A 89 -6.90 -4.84 -14.61
N TRP A 90 -6.49 -3.79 -15.34
CA TRP A 90 -6.50 -2.41 -14.87
C TRP A 90 -7.78 -1.72 -15.32
N SER A 91 -8.49 -1.06 -14.40
CA SER A 91 -9.76 -0.40 -14.68
C SER A 91 -9.95 0.89 -13.88
N ARG A 92 -10.68 1.84 -14.45
CA ARG A 92 -11.17 3.04 -13.75
C ARG A 92 -12.43 2.76 -12.92
N GLN A 93 -13.08 1.63 -13.16
CA GLN A 93 -14.27 1.20 -12.44
C GLN A 93 -13.87 0.18 -11.40
N ARG A 94 -14.40 0.33 -10.19
CA ARG A 94 -14.18 -0.61 -9.10
C ARG A 94 -14.66 -2.01 -9.51
N PRO A 95 -13.80 -3.05 -9.42
CA PRO A 95 -14.22 -4.43 -9.68
C PRO A 95 -15.37 -4.86 -8.76
N ALA A 96 -16.34 -5.60 -9.31
CA ALA A 96 -17.47 -6.13 -8.55
C ALA A 96 -17.11 -7.39 -7.77
N ASP A 97 -16.17 -8.17 -8.29
CA ASP A 97 -15.81 -9.49 -7.80
C ASP A 97 -14.28 -9.66 -7.74
N GLY A 98 -13.84 -10.53 -6.83
CA GLY A 98 -12.44 -10.89 -6.67
C GLY A 98 -11.59 -9.84 -5.91
N PRO A 99 -10.36 -10.21 -5.53
CA PRO A 99 -9.43 -9.30 -4.90
C PRO A 99 -8.90 -8.27 -5.90
N TYR A 100 -8.73 -7.03 -5.42
CA TYR A 100 -8.18 -5.95 -6.23
C TYR A 100 -7.47 -4.94 -5.34
N LEU A 101 -6.54 -4.17 -5.89
CA LEU A 101 -5.91 -3.03 -5.22
C LEU A 101 -6.58 -1.73 -5.69
N ALA A 102 -6.85 -0.83 -4.75
CA ALA A 102 -7.22 0.54 -5.03
C ALA A 102 -5.95 1.40 -5.08
N CYS A 103 -5.68 1.95 -6.26
CA CYS A 103 -4.49 2.70 -6.59
C CYS A 103 -4.86 4.11 -7.11
N ASP A 104 -3.83 4.93 -7.28
CA ASP A 104 -3.93 6.28 -7.80
C ASP A 104 -2.79 6.53 -8.80
N ASP A 105 -3.12 7.11 -9.95
CA ASP A 105 -2.16 7.50 -10.99
C ASP A 105 -2.07 9.03 -11.19
N ARG A 106 -2.43 9.82 -10.17
CA ARG A 106 -2.25 11.29 -10.19
C ARG A 106 -0.77 11.67 -10.06
N SER A 107 0.09 10.75 -9.66
CA SER A 107 1.54 10.94 -9.61
C SER A 107 2.21 10.44 -10.89
N TRP A 108 3.53 10.62 -10.99
CA TRP A 108 4.34 10.11 -12.11
C TRP A 108 4.49 8.58 -12.10
N GLN A 109 4.06 7.93 -11.02
CA GLN A 109 4.00 6.49 -10.85
C GLN A 109 2.65 6.12 -10.22
N VAL A 110 2.10 4.97 -10.61
CA VAL A 110 0.93 4.40 -9.94
C VAL A 110 1.28 4.01 -8.51
N ARG A 111 0.40 4.36 -7.56
CA ARG A 111 0.57 4.03 -6.14
C ARG A 111 -0.65 3.34 -5.60
N CYS A 112 -0.44 2.19 -4.96
CA CYS A 112 -1.46 1.37 -4.31
C CYS A 112 -1.32 1.39 -2.77
N GLY A 113 -0.37 2.17 -2.24
CA GLY A 113 -0.18 2.36 -0.80
C GLY A 113 0.67 1.29 -0.11
N ILE A 114 1.34 0.45 -0.91
CA ILE A 114 2.20 -0.65 -0.45
C ILE A 114 3.67 -0.47 -0.83
N GLU A 115 4.03 0.65 -1.48
CA GLU A 115 5.40 0.92 -1.95
C GLU A 115 6.35 1.35 -0.83
N SER A 116 5.84 1.61 0.38
CA SER A 116 6.63 2.06 1.53
C SER A 116 6.24 1.31 2.78
N TRP A 117 7.18 0.59 3.37
CA TRP A 117 6.97 -0.17 4.59
C TRP A 117 7.81 0.40 5.73
N PHE A 118 7.12 0.93 6.75
CA PHE A 118 7.76 1.60 7.90
C PHE A 118 8.03 0.58 9.00
N LEU A 119 9.28 0.53 9.46
CA LEU A 119 9.79 -0.47 10.40
C LEU A 119 10.76 0.16 11.40
N PRO A 120 11.01 -0.47 12.55
CA PRO A 120 12.20 -0.21 13.34
C PRO A 120 13.48 -0.34 12.50
N GLN A 121 14.53 0.43 12.84
CA GLN A 121 15.81 0.47 12.09
C GLN A 121 16.40 -0.93 11.85
N ASP A 122 16.39 -1.79 12.86
CA ASP A 122 17.03 -3.10 12.76
C ASP A 122 16.23 -4.06 11.85
N GLU A 123 14.89 -4.00 11.93
CA GLU A 123 13.99 -4.77 11.07
C GLU A 123 14.05 -4.29 9.61
N ALA A 124 14.16 -2.98 9.39
CA ALA A 124 14.33 -2.42 8.05
C ALA A 124 15.60 -2.96 7.36
N ARG A 125 16.73 -2.99 8.09
CA ARG A 125 18.00 -3.54 7.58
C ARG A 125 17.91 -5.03 7.27
N GLU A 126 17.12 -5.79 8.03
CA GLU A 126 16.91 -7.22 7.78
C GLU A 126 16.05 -7.42 6.52
N ALA A 127 14.95 -6.69 6.41
CA ALA A 127 14.08 -6.72 5.24
C ALA A 127 14.83 -6.33 3.95
N GLU A 128 15.70 -5.32 3.99
CA GLU A 128 16.56 -4.93 2.86
C GLU A 128 17.48 -6.06 2.39
N ARG A 129 18.07 -6.83 3.32
CA ARG A 129 18.90 -7.99 2.97
C ARG A 129 18.07 -9.08 2.29
N LEU A 130 16.87 -9.35 2.80
CA LEU A 130 15.95 -10.32 2.17
C LEU A 130 15.58 -9.90 0.76
N LEU A 131 15.39 -8.60 0.51
CA LEU A 131 15.05 -8.08 -0.82
C LEU A 131 16.18 -8.25 -1.84
N GLN A 132 17.45 -8.23 -1.43
CA GLN A 132 18.59 -8.39 -2.34
C GLN A 132 18.61 -9.75 -3.06
N ASP A 133 18.14 -10.79 -2.37
CA ASP A 133 18.12 -12.17 -2.90
C ASP A 133 16.77 -12.51 -3.59
N GLY A 134 15.84 -11.56 -3.63
CA GLY A 134 14.46 -11.77 -4.06
C GLY A 134 13.57 -12.21 -2.90
N ALA A 135 12.47 -11.50 -2.71
CA ALA A 135 11.56 -11.74 -1.59
C ALA A 135 10.09 -11.70 -2.04
N VAL A 136 9.24 -12.15 -1.13
CA VAL A 136 7.78 -12.07 -1.25
C VAL A 136 7.28 -11.22 -0.10
N ALA A 137 6.51 -10.18 -0.43
CA ALA A 137 5.80 -9.39 0.56
C ALA A 137 4.45 -10.03 0.86
N GLU A 138 4.12 -10.07 2.14
CA GLU A 138 2.80 -10.38 2.64
C GLU A 138 2.03 -9.07 2.78
N ILE A 139 0.97 -8.92 1.99
CA ILE A 139 0.08 -7.77 2.03
C ILE A 139 -1.30 -8.21 2.50
N LYS A 140 -1.99 -7.33 3.23
CA LYS A 140 -3.40 -7.49 3.54
C LYS A 140 -4.23 -6.53 2.70
N VAL A 141 -5.29 -7.04 2.07
CA VAL A 141 -6.16 -6.27 1.19
C VAL A 141 -7.61 -6.40 1.66
N ASP A 142 -8.25 -5.27 1.96
CA ASP A 142 -9.67 -5.28 2.34
C ASP A 142 -10.62 -5.29 1.13
N SER A 143 -11.91 -5.49 1.38
CA SER A 143 -12.95 -5.52 0.34
C SER A 143 -13.13 -4.22 -0.44
N ARG A 144 -12.42 -3.14 -0.04
CA ARG A 144 -12.43 -1.85 -0.75
C ARG A 144 -11.16 -1.65 -1.58
N GLY A 145 -10.22 -2.60 -1.55
CA GLY A 145 -8.93 -2.55 -2.21
C GLY A 145 -7.86 -1.77 -1.44
N ASN A 146 -8.13 -1.41 -0.18
CA ASN A 146 -7.10 -0.80 0.65
C ASN A 146 -6.09 -1.88 1.01
N ALA A 147 -4.80 -1.56 0.85
CA ALA A 147 -3.73 -2.51 1.05
C ALA A 147 -2.71 -2.04 2.10
N ALA A 148 -2.12 -3.01 2.78
CA ALA A 148 -1.09 -2.77 3.78
C ALA A 148 -0.07 -3.89 3.77
N VAL A 149 1.22 -3.54 3.72
CA VAL A 149 2.31 -4.50 3.95
C VAL A 149 2.33 -4.89 5.43
N VAL A 150 2.37 -6.19 5.68
CA VAL A 150 2.44 -6.77 7.04
C VAL A 150 3.70 -7.60 7.26
N GLY A 151 4.38 -8.03 6.19
CA GLY A 151 5.63 -8.75 6.29
C GLY A 151 6.37 -8.85 4.96
N VAL A 152 7.65 -9.21 5.02
CA VAL A 152 8.46 -9.63 3.87
C VAL A 152 9.23 -10.88 4.29
N ARG A 153 9.31 -11.85 3.40
CA ARG A 153 10.03 -13.12 3.63
C ARG A 153 10.78 -13.54 2.37
N ALA A 154 11.76 -14.43 2.55
CA ALA A 154 12.47 -15.04 1.42
C ALA A 154 11.48 -15.71 0.45
N GLY A 155 11.77 -15.55 -0.85
CA GLY A 155 11.00 -16.11 -1.97
C GLY A 155 11.25 -17.59 -2.21
#